data_AF-A0A9Q0PLR7-F1
#
_entry.id   AF-A0A9Q0PLR7-F1
#
_cell.length_a   1.000
_cell.length_b   1.000
_cell.length_c   1.000
_cell.angle_alpha   90.00
_cell.angle_beta   90.00
_cell.angle_gamma   90.00
#
_symmetry.space_group_name_H-M   'P 1'
#
loop_
_entity.id
_entity.type
_entity.pdbx_description
1 polymer ?
#
loop_
_entity_poly.entity_id
_entity_poly.type
_entity_poly.pdbx_seq_one_letter_code
_entity_poly.pdbx_strand_id
1 'polypeptide(L)' 'MESKSTLPDWASKPCIMGIDEAGRGPVLGPMVYGCLYCARSYEKTLSTLNFADSKTLKEEKRENLFENLKANELLGMGC' A
#
# COMPACT_ATOMS: atom_id res chain seq x y z
N MET A 1 -4.92 29.82 -5.72
CA MET A 1 -5.31 28.83 -6.76
C MET A 1 -5.00 27.47 -6.20
N GLU A 2 -5.98 26.83 -5.55
CA GLU A 2 -5.82 25.45 -5.09
C GLU A 2 -5.77 24.54 -6.32
N SER A 3 -4.65 23.82 -6.43
CA SER A 3 -4.51 22.67 -7.30
C SER A 3 -5.60 21.66 -6.91
N LYS A 4 -6.68 21.58 -7.70
CA LYS A 4 -7.55 20.40 -7.65
C LYS A 4 -6.69 19.23 -8.10
N SER A 5 -6.16 18.47 -7.15
CA SER A 5 -5.60 17.15 -7.45
C SER A 5 -6.73 16.35 -8.07
N THR A 6 -6.63 16.09 -9.37
CA THR A 6 -7.56 15.23 -10.08
C THR A 6 -7.43 13.87 -9.41
N LEU A 7 -8.43 13.50 -8.60
CA LEU A 7 -8.46 12.17 -8.02
C LEU A 7 -8.48 11.17 -9.17
N PRO A 8 -7.67 10.11 -9.10
CA PRO A 8 -7.63 9.14 -10.18
C PRO A 8 -9.01 8.52 -10.37
N ASP A 9 -9.36 8.18 -11.62
CA ASP A 9 -10.73 7.77 -11.98
C ASP A 9 -11.27 6.61 -11.13
N TRP A 10 -10.37 5.77 -10.61
CA TRP A 10 -10.70 4.67 -9.73
C TRP A 10 -11.18 5.10 -8.34
N ALA A 11 -10.85 6.31 -7.87
CA ALA A 11 -11.29 6.85 -6.58
C ALA A 11 -12.80 7.14 -6.52
N SER A 12 -13.46 7.22 -7.68
CA SER A 12 -14.92 7.36 -7.78
C SER A 12 -15.67 6.01 -7.73
N LYS A 13 -14.95 4.88 -7.69
CA LYS A 13 -15.49 3.52 -7.70
C LYS A 13 -15.41 2.91 -6.29
N PRO A 14 -16.14 1.81 -6.01
CA PRO A 14 -15.95 1.08 -4.76
C PRO A 14 -14.49 0.64 -4.59
N CYS A 15 -13.90 1.02 -3.45
CA CYS A 15 -12.50 0.74 -3.11
C CYS A 15 -12.39 -0.31 -2.01
N ILE A 16 -11.23 -0.96 -1.94
CA ILE A 16 -10.79 -1.77 -0.82
C ILE A 16 -9.58 -1.09 -0.18
N MET A 17 -9.45 -1.23 1.14
CA MET A 17 -8.35 -0.66 1.91
C MET A 17 -7.83 -1.69 2.90
N GLY A 18 -6.52 -1.88 2.94
CA GLY A 18 -5.80 -2.61 3.98
C GLY A 18 -5.07 -1.64 4.90
N ILE A 19 -5.04 -1.95 6.20
CA ILE A 19 -4.33 -1.19 7.23
C ILE A 19 -3.46 -2.20 8.00
N ASP A 20 -2.21 -1.85 8.27
CA ASP A 20 -1.26 -2.68 9.01
C ASP A 20 -0.33 -1.83 9.88
N GLU A 21 0.32 -2.44 10.87
CA GLU A 21 1.27 -1.76 11.75
C GLU A 21 2.63 -2.47 11.85
N ALA A 22 3.67 -1.67 12.06
CA ALA A 22 5.02 -2.15 12.35
C ALA A 22 5.57 -1.45 13.60
N GLY A 23 6.26 -2.21 14.46
CA GLY A 23 6.92 -1.66 15.66
C GLY A 23 6.12 -1.74 16.95
N ARG A 24 5.17 -2.68 17.08
CA ARG A 24 4.38 -2.88 18.32
C ARG A 24 5.18 -3.49 19.49
N GLY A 25 6.23 -4.28 19.21
CA GLY A 25 6.99 -5.03 20.22
C GLY A 25 8.19 -4.33 20.91
N PRO A 26 8.99 -3.48 20.23
CA PRO A 26 10.18 -2.89 20.85
C PRO A 26 9.83 -1.83 21.90
N VAL A 27 10.68 -1.74 22.94
CA VAL A 27 10.55 -0.74 24.01
C VAL A 27 10.91 0.67 23.54
N LEU A 28 11.79 0.76 22.54
CA LEU A 28 12.26 2.01 21.96
C LEU A 28 12.08 1.97 20.44
N GLY A 29 11.64 3.08 19.87
CA GLY A 29 11.42 3.25 18.43
C GLY A 29 9.98 3.66 18.11
N PRO A 30 9.74 4.28 16.94
CA PRO A 30 8.40 4.66 16.51
C PRO A 30 7.59 3.42 16.11
N MET A 31 6.29 3.47 16.38
CA MET A 31 5.31 2.56 15.79
C MET A 31 4.69 3.24 14.57
N VAL A 32 4.65 2.55 13.44
CA VAL A 32 4.17 3.08 12.17
C VAL A 32 2.93 2.32 11.75
N TYR A 33 1.89 3.04 11.34
CA TYR A 33 0.73 2.47 10.66
C TYR A 33 0.86 2.76 9.16
N GLY A 34 0.56 1.77 8.33
CA GLY A 34 0.49 1.93 6.89
C GLY A 34 -0.91 1.59 6.39
N CYS A 35 -1.38 2.31 5.39
CA CYS A 35 -2.58 1.96 4.65
C CYS A 35 -2.29 1.87 3.15
N LEU A 36 -2.98 0.94 2.49
CA LEU A 36 -2.97 0.79 1.04
C LEU A 36 -4.40 0.61 0.56
N TYR A 37 -4.77 1.34 -0.49
CA TYR A 37 -6.12 1.34 -1.03
C TYR A 37 -6.12 1.32 -2.56
N CYS A 38 -7.12 0.66 -3.13
CA CYS A 38 -7.30 0.56 -4.57
C CYS A 38 -8.77 0.34 -4.91
N ALA A 39 -9.16 0.50 -6.18
CA ALA A 39 -10.48 0.06 -6.62
C ALA A 39 -10.66 -1.45 -6.42
N ARG A 40 -11.87 -1.88 -6.04
CA ARG A 40 -12.22 -3.29 -5.83
C ARG A 40 -12.02 -4.15 -7.07
N SER A 41 -12.11 -3.58 -8.28
CA SER A 41 -11.81 -4.28 -9.52
C SER A 41 -10.34 -4.73 -9.62
N TYR A 42 -9.44 -4.05 -8.90
CA TYR A 42 -8.00 -4.32 -8.89
C TYR A 42 -7.60 -5.43 -7.89
N GLU A 43 -8.55 -5.91 -7.07
CA GLU A 43 -8.34 -6.98 -6.08
C GLU A 43 -7.75 -8.26 -6.70
N LYS A 44 -8.25 -8.65 -7.89
CA LYS A 44 -7.74 -9.83 -8.61
C LYS A 44 -6.29 -9.64 -9.04
N THR A 45 -5.93 -8.45 -9.52
CA THR A 45 -4.55 -8.12 -9.90
C THR A 45 -3.63 -8.10 -8.66
N LEU A 46 -4.09 -7.56 -7.54
CA LEU A 46 -3.34 -7.64 -6.27
C LEU A 46 -3.07 -9.08 -5.83
N SER A 47 -4.05 -9.97 -5.97
CA SER A 47 -3.86 -11.39 -5.63
C SER A 47 -2.80 -12.09 -6.49
N THR A 48 -2.61 -11.65 -7.74
CA THR A 48 -1.56 -12.19 -8.63
C THR A 48 -0.15 -11.70 -8.29
N LEU A 49 -0.02 -10.61 -7.52
CA LEU A 49 1.27 -10.05 -7.14
C LEU A 49 1.95 -10.79 -5.97
N ASN A 50 1.30 -11.81 -5.40
CA ASN A 50 1.87 -12.69 -4.36
C ASN A 50 2.62 -11.90 -3.25
N PHE A 51 1.95 -10.89 -2.68
CA PHE A 51 2.39 -10.26 -1.43
C PHE A 51 2.29 -11.27 -0.29
N ALA A 52 3.31 -12.13 -0.16
CA ALA A 52 3.43 -13.08 0.92
C ALA A 52 3.82 -12.37 2.23
N ASP A 53 3.53 -13.01 3.37
CA ASP A 53 3.81 -12.52 4.73
C ASP A 53 5.22 -11.92 4.83
N SER A 54 5.29 -10.66 5.29
CA SER A 54 6.49 -9.82 5.32
C SER A 54 7.63 -10.39 6.17
N LYS A 55 7.32 -11.42 6.96
CA LYS A 55 8.22 -12.10 7.91
C LYS A 55 9.27 -13.01 7.27
N THR A 56 9.15 -13.32 5.98
CA THR A 56 10.10 -14.19 5.26
C THR A 56 10.89 -13.46 4.17
N LEU A 57 10.63 -12.16 3.97
CA LEU A 57 11.24 -11.37 2.89
C LEU A 57 12.46 -10.60 3.40
N LYS A 58 13.56 -10.66 2.64
CA LYS A 58 14.73 -9.78 2.86
C LYS A 58 14.34 -8.31 2.64
N GLU A 59 15.03 -7.41 3.32
CA GLU A 59 14.85 -5.95 3.21
C GLU A 59 14.84 -5.48 1.74
N GLU A 60 15.83 -5.91 0.96
CA GLU A 60 15.94 -5.63 -0.48
C GLU A 60 14.70 -6.04 -1.29
N LYS A 61 14.05 -7.17 -0.94
CA LYS A 61 12.82 -7.59 -1.61
C LYS A 61 11.63 -6.72 -1.21
N ARG A 62 11.58 -6.24 0.05
CA ARG A 62 10.53 -5.34 0.52
C ARG A 62 10.62 -3.98 -0.17
N GLU A 63 11.83 -3.44 -0.33
CA GLU A 63 12.03 -2.18 -1.05
C GLU A 63 11.64 -2.30 -2.52
N ASN A 64 12.07 -3.37 -3.21
CA ASN A 64 11.65 -3.59 -4.60
C ASN A 64 10.13 -3.74 -4.75
N LEU A 65 9.46 -4.44 -3.83
CA LEU A 65 8.00 -4.53 -3.83
C LEU A 65 7.35 -3.17 -3.58
N PHE A 66 7.90 -2.37 -2.67
CA PHE A 66 7.41 -1.03 -2.36
C PHE A 66 7.55 -0.08 -3.56
N GLU A 67 8.69 -0.09 -4.26
CA GLU A 67 8.88 0.72 -5.47
C GLU A 67 7.93 0.30 -6.60
N ASN A 68 7.69 -1.00 -6.78
CA ASN A 68 6.68 -1.50 -7.72
C ASN A 68 5.26 -1.04 -7.36
N LEU A 69 4.93 -1.01 -6.06
CA LEU A 69 3.64 -0.48 -5.58
C LEU A 69 3.53 1.02 -5.82
N LYS A 70 4.60 1.78 -5.60
CA LYS A 70 4.65 3.24 -5.74
C LYS A 70 4.59 3.70 -7.20
N ALA A 71 5.16 2.91 -8.12
CA ALA A 71 5.08 3.15 -9.56
C ALA A 71 3.67 2.88 -10.14
N ASN A 72 2.77 2.30 -9.36
CA ASN A 72 1.46 1.89 -9.83
C ASN A 72 0.40 2.96 -9.55
N GLU A 73 0.00 3.70 -10.60
CA GLU A 73 -1.00 4.78 -10.50
C GLU A 73 -2.41 4.31 -10.11
N LEU A 74 -2.66 2.99 -10.10
CA LEU A 74 -3.92 2.40 -9.65
C LEU A 74 -3.97 2.13 -8.14
N LEU A 75 -2.88 2.40 -7.43
CA LEU A 75 -2.74 2.18 -5.99
C LEU A 75 -2.51 3.52 -5.28
N GLY A 76 -3.20 3.70 -4.16
CA GLY A 76 -2.91 4.75 -3.19
C GLY A 76 -2.34 4.15 -1.92
N MET A 77 -1.38 4.84 -1.31
CA MET A 77 -0.79 4.44 -0.03
C MET A 77 -0.58 5.64 0.89
N GLY A 78 -0.56 5.40 2.19
CA GLY A 78 -0.27 6.38 3.23
C GLY A 78 0.39 5.74 4.45
N CYS A 79 1.17 6.51 5.19
CA CYS A 79 1.79 6.13 6.47
C CYS A 79 1.76 7.30 7.45
#